data_AF-A0A0C3CKS7-F1
#
_entry.id   AF-A0A0C3CKS7-F1
#
_cell.length_a   1.000
_cell.length_b   1.000
_cell.length_c   1.000
_cell.angle_alpha   90.00
_cell.angle_beta   90.00
_cell.angle_gamma   90.00
#
_symmetry.space_group_name_H-M   'P 1'
#
loop_
_entity.id
_entity.type
_entity.pdbx_description
1 polymer ?
#
loop_
_entity_poly.entity_id
_entity_poly.type
_entity_poly.pdbx_seq_one_letter_code
_entity_poly.pdbx_strand_id
1 'polypeptide(L)'
;MVEFLRFFPNLETMDLEIDPSFDYEARLGQGDVVNLKLLSSLKSLSLQVSALLARTDPLPWLLAFLSSASPDNALEVLSLTCVIDKPPPSLTIQAFDNTLMGWRSLDELLTRPSFGHLQRFRLDFSLDNPIGDDSPRQIADEFTKQLQSLSKKGVLEVDACEGGGNGLRVS
;
A
#
# COMPACT_ATOMS: atom_id res chain seq x y z
N MET A 1 20.00 -5.94 -2.22
CA MET A 1 19.19 -5.50 -1.05
C MET A 1 18.42 -6.67 -0.43
N VAL A 2 17.68 -7.47 -1.21
CA VAL A 2 16.86 -8.62 -0.72
C VAL A 2 17.66 -9.66 0.07
N GLU A 3 18.92 -9.96 -0.32
CA GLU A 3 19.75 -10.94 0.42
C GLU A 3 20.15 -10.47 1.82
N PHE A 4 20.23 -9.16 2.05
CA PHE A 4 20.67 -8.60 3.33
C PHE A 4 19.67 -8.87 4.46
N LEU A 5 18.39 -9.01 4.12
CA LEU A 5 17.31 -9.25 5.08
C LEU A 5 17.41 -10.63 5.76
N ARG A 6 18.11 -11.58 5.13
CA ARG A 6 18.38 -12.90 5.74
C ARG A 6 19.25 -12.81 6.99
N PHE A 7 20.00 -11.73 7.17
CA PHE A 7 20.84 -11.52 8.35
C PHE A 7 20.06 -10.94 9.54
N PHE A 8 18.78 -10.59 9.36
CA PHE A 8 17.93 -10.03 10.41
C PHE A 8 16.65 -10.85 10.59
N PRO A 9 16.74 -12.14 10.96
CA PRO A 9 15.55 -13.00 11.09
C PRO A 9 14.58 -12.54 12.18
N ASN A 10 15.08 -11.77 13.17
CA ASN A 10 14.30 -11.23 14.29
C ASN A 10 13.83 -9.79 14.04
N LEU A 11 13.87 -9.30 12.79
CA LEU A 11 13.41 -7.96 12.46
C LEU A 11 11.90 -7.85 12.72
N GLU A 12 11.50 -7.02 13.69
CA GLU A 12 10.10 -6.83 14.06
C GLU A 12 9.43 -5.66 13.33
N THR A 13 10.22 -4.69 12.86
CA THR A 13 9.73 -3.49 12.18
C THR A 13 10.56 -3.22 10.93
N MET A 14 9.88 -2.90 9.84
CA MET A 14 10.51 -2.57 8.57
C MET A 14 9.77 -1.40 7.92
N ASP A 15 10.53 -0.37 7.57
CA ASP A 15 10.06 0.75 6.76
C ASP A 15 10.75 0.68 5.40
N LEU A 16 9.96 0.65 4.33
CA LEU A 16 10.45 0.64 2.95
C LEU A 16 9.92 1.86 2.20
N GLU A 17 10.84 2.69 1.75
CA GLU A 17 10.55 3.76 0.80
C GLU A 17 10.90 3.27 -0.61
N ILE A 18 9.90 3.28 -1.50
CA ILE A 18 10.07 2.88 -2.89
C ILE A 18 10.35 4.12 -3.72
N ASP A 19 11.50 4.09 -4.40
CA ASP A 19 11.96 5.17 -5.27
C ASP A 19 10.93 5.50 -6.36
N PRO A 20 10.66 6.79 -6.67
CA PRO A 20 9.76 7.17 -7.75
C PRO A 20 10.12 6.61 -9.13
N SER A 21 11.40 6.27 -9.36
CA SER A 21 11.90 5.66 -10.58
C SER A 21 11.78 4.13 -10.60
N PHE A 22 11.24 3.53 -9.53
CA PHE A 22 11.03 2.09 -9.45
C PHE A 22 10.07 1.63 -10.54
N ASP A 23 10.54 0.70 -11.36
CA ASP A 23 9.74 0.12 -12.42
C ASP A 23 8.87 -1.02 -11.86
N TYR A 24 7.62 -0.70 -11.53
CA TYR A 24 6.64 -1.66 -11.02
C TYR A 24 6.24 -2.70 -12.10
N GLU A 25 6.53 -2.46 -13.38
CA GLU A 25 6.20 -3.32 -14.51
C GLU A 25 7.40 -4.17 -14.99
N ALA A 26 8.63 -3.79 -14.64
CA ALA A 26 9.82 -4.58 -14.89
C ALA A 26 9.68 -5.94 -14.22
N ARG A 27 9.45 -6.95 -15.06
CA ARG A 27 9.37 -8.39 -14.79
C ARG A 27 9.70 -8.75 -13.34
N LEU A 28 8.66 -8.97 -12.54
CA LEU A 28 8.69 -9.50 -11.17
C LEU A 28 9.35 -10.89 -11.13
N GLY A 29 10.65 -10.98 -11.37
CA GLY A 29 11.43 -12.19 -11.23
C GLY A 29 11.44 -12.63 -9.76
N GLN A 30 11.55 -13.95 -9.53
CA GLN A 30 11.59 -14.52 -8.16
C GLN A 30 12.73 -13.97 -7.26
N GLY A 31 13.69 -13.21 -7.82
CA GLY A 31 14.79 -12.58 -7.08
C GLY A 31 14.61 -11.09 -6.76
N ASP A 32 13.66 -10.40 -7.39
CA ASP A 32 13.56 -8.94 -7.33
C ASP A 32 12.56 -8.44 -6.29
N VAL A 33 11.74 -9.35 -5.75
CA VAL A 33 10.76 -9.05 -4.71
C VAL A 33 11.30 -9.52 -3.35
N VAL A 34 11.25 -8.64 -2.35
CA VAL A 34 11.57 -9.01 -0.96
C VAL A 34 10.64 -10.14 -0.51
N ASN A 35 11.22 -11.26 -0.09
CA ASN A 35 10.47 -12.44 0.32
C ASN A 35 10.16 -12.38 1.82
N LEU A 36 8.91 -12.08 2.18
CA LEU A 36 8.43 -11.97 3.55
C LEU A 36 8.51 -13.28 4.34
N LYS A 37 8.65 -14.46 3.70
CA LYS A 37 8.96 -15.71 4.41
C LYS A 37 10.26 -15.66 5.20
N LEU A 38 11.19 -14.80 4.79
CA LEU A 38 12.48 -14.63 5.48
C LEU A 38 12.37 -13.72 6.72
N LEU A 39 11.22 -13.09 6.92
CA LEU A 39 10.95 -12.11 7.97
C LEU A 39 9.76 -12.57 8.84
N SER A 40 9.83 -13.79 9.38
CA SER A 40 8.72 -14.38 10.16
C SER A 40 8.37 -13.60 11.42
N SER A 41 9.34 -12.88 11.99
CA SER A 41 9.16 -12.05 13.20
C SER A 41 8.65 -10.64 12.91
N LEU A 42 8.43 -10.27 11.65
CA LEU A 42 8.00 -8.94 11.28
C LEU A 42 6.56 -8.69 11.74
N LYS A 43 6.39 -7.72 12.65
CA LYS A 43 5.10 -7.30 13.21
C LYS A 43 4.57 -6.04 12.57
N SER A 44 5.45 -5.14 12.17
CA SER A 44 5.08 -3.86 11.58
C SER A 44 5.83 -3.62 10.27
N LEU A 45 5.07 -3.29 9.23
CA LEU A 45 5.58 -2.97 7.91
C LEU A 45 4.99 -1.64 7.44
N SER A 46 5.85 -0.69 7.11
CA SER A 46 5.47 0.55 6.43
C SER A 46 6.00 0.55 5.01
N LEU A 47 5.12 0.79 4.04
CA LEU A 47 5.44 0.89 2.62
C LEU A 47 5.08 2.30 2.14
N GLN A 48 6.09 3.09 1.79
CA GLN A 48 5.90 4.36 1.12
C GLN A 48 6.08 4.15 -0.37
N VAL A 49 4.96 4.11 -1.10
CA VAL A 49 4.89 3.85 -2.53
C VAL A 49 4.65 5.17 -3.24
N SER A 50 5.72 5.78 -3.73
CA SER A 50 5.66 7.03 -4.51
C SER A 50 5.23 6.79 -5.96
N ALA A 51 4.22 5.95 -6.18
CA ALA A 51 3.63 5.72 -7.50
C ALA A 51 2.48 6.69 -7.70
N LEU A 52 2.46 7.40 -8.83
CA LEU A 52 1.31 8.18 -9.28
C LEU A 52 0.22 7.22 -9.77
N LEU A 53 -0.71 6.87 -8.89
CA LEU A 53 -1.84 6.01 -9.24
C LEU A 53 -2.59 6.61 -10.45
N ALA A 54 -3.00 5.74 -11.38
CA ALA A 54 -3.50 6.02 -12.75
C ALA A 54 -2.44 6.25 -13.84
N ARG A 55 -1.16 6.48 -13.49
CA ARG A 55 -0.03 6.42 -14.45
C ARG A 55 0.80 5.17 -14.30
N THR A 56 0.96 4.72 -13.06
CA THR A 56 1.72 3.53 -12.70
C THR A 56 0.90 2.73 -11.72
N ASP A 57 0.77 1.42 -11.95
CA ASP A 57 0.03 0.53 -11.07
C ASP A 57 1.02 -0.24 -10.17
N PRO A 58 1.17 0.13 -8.89
CA PRO A 58 2.04 -0.59 -7.96
C PRO A 58 1.41 -1.90 -7.47
N LEU A 59 0.14 -2.14 -7.77
CA LEU A 59 -0.62 -3.24 -7.19
C LEU A 59 -0.07 -4.63 -7.57
N PRO A 60 0.33 -4.93 -8.83
CA PRO A 60 0.91 -6.22 -9.16
C PRO A 60 2.17 -6.54 -8.34
N TRP A 61 3.04 -5.53 -8.16
CA TRP A 61 4.22 -5.64 -7.31
C TRP A 61 3.86 -5.84 -5.84
N LEU A 62 2.91 -5.04 -5.32
CA LEU A 62 2.47 -5.11 -3.92
C LEU A 62 1.86 -6.49 -3.60
N LEU A 63 1.04 -7.02 -4.51
CA LEU A 63 0.47 -8.37 -4.41
C LEU A 63 1.56 -9.43 -4.43
N ALA A 64 2.54 -9.34 -5.33
CA ALA A 64 3.66 -10.28 -5.37
C ALA A 64 4.46 -10.23 -4.05
N PHE A 65 4.77 -9.05 -3.55
CA PHE A 65 5.48 -8.83 -2.29
C PHE A 65 4.72 -9.42 -1.09
N LEU A 66 3.44 -9.08 -0.91
CA LEU A 66 2.64 -9.57 0.21
C LEU A 66 2.29 -11.06 0.09
N SER A 67 2.11 -11.59 -1.12
CA SER A 67 1.84 -13.03 -1.34
C SER A 67 3.01 -13.93 -0.93
N SER A 68 4.20 -13.36 -0.79
CA SER A 68 5.37 -14.10 -0.31
C SER A 68 5.31 -14.40 1.19
N ALA A 69 4.37 -13.83 1.95
CA ALA A 69 4.21 -14.07 3.38
C ALA A 69 3.91 -15.55 3.70
N SER A 70 4.51 -16.05 4.79
CA SER A 70 4.21 -17.38 5.33
C SER A 70 2.82 -17.38 5.99
N PRO A 71 2.10 -18.52 6.05
CA PRO A 71 0.89 -18.64 6.89
C PRO A 71 1.12 -18.24 8.35
N ASP A 72 2.34 -18.45 8.87
CA ASP A 72 2.73 -18.14 10.25
C ASP A 72 3.41 -16.77 10.39
N ASN A 73 3.14 -15.81 9.49
CA ASN A 73 3.73 -14.48 9.63
C ASN A 73 3.12 -13.74 10.83
N ALA A 74 3.95 -12.96 11.52
CA ALA A 74 3.55 -12.20 12.71
C ALA A 74 3.04 -10.79 12.38
N LEU A 75 2.68 -10.48 11.12
CA LEU A 75 2.37 -9.12 10.72
C LEU A 75 1.06 -8.65 11.35
N GLU A 76 1.16 -7.66 12.24
CA GLU A 76 0.05 -7.06 12.97
C GLU A 76 -0.37 -5.72 12.37
N VAL A 77 0.61 -4.95 11.85
CA VAL A 77 0.39 -3.60 11.32
C VAL A 77 1.01 -3.48 9.92
N LEU A 78 0.19 -3.10 8.95
CA LEU A 78 0.62 -2.72 7.61
C LEU A 78 0.20 -1.28 7.33
N SER A 79 1.15 -0.43 7.01
CA SER A 79 0.89 0.95 6.55
C SER A 79 1.32 1.09 5.10
N LEU A 80 0.46 1.67 4.27
CA LEU A 80 0.72 1.95 2.87
C LEU A 80 0.45 3.43 2.62
N THR A 81 1.45 4.15 2.13
CA THR A 81 1.30 5.52 1.67
C THR A 81 1.41 5.56 0.16
N CYS A 82 0.46 6.18 -0.54
CA CYS A 82 0.48 6.33 -1.99
C CYS A 82 0.23 7.78 -2.46
N VAL A 83 0.68 8.09 -3.67
CA VAL A 83 0.39 9.38 -4.32
C VAL A 83 -0.61 9.14 -5.45
N ILE A 84 -1.61 10.00 -5.58
CA ILE A 84 -2.64 9.87 -6.60
C ILE A 84 -2.46 10.99 -7.61
N ASP A 85 -2.28 10.62 -8.88
CA ASP A 85 -2.36 11.61 -9.96
C ASP A 85 -3.80 12.13 -10.03
N LYS A 86 -3.99 13.42 -9.77
CA LYS A 86 -5.32 14.01 -9.83
C LYS A 86 -5.81 13.92 -11.28
N PRO A 87 -6.98 13.30 -11.55
CA PRO A 87 -7.52 13.28 -12.89
C PRO A 87 -7.81 14.71 -13.34
N PRO A 88 -7.58 15.05 -14.63
CA PRO A 88 -8.09 16.28 -15.23
C PRO A 88 -9.57 16.48 -14.90
N PRO A 89 -10.08 17.72 -14.76
CA PRO A 89 -11.48 17.99 -14.44
C PRO A 89 -12.50 17.34 -15.40
N SER A 90 -12.04 16.96 -16.61
CA SER A 90 -12.82 16.28 -17.64
C SER A 90 -12.88 14.76 -17.50
N LEU A 91 -12.01 14.14 -16.69
CA LEU A 91 -12.01 12.72 -16.38
C LEU A 91 -12.88 12.50 -15.15
N THR A 92 -14.04 11.90 -15.36
CA THR A 92 -14.99 11.58 -14.29
C THR A 92 -14.38 10.58 -13.31
N ILE A 93 -14.84 10.61 -12.05
CA ILE A 93 -14.52 9.63 -10.97
C ILE A 93 -14.61 8.17 -11.47
N GLN A 94 -15.45 7.89 -12.46
CA GLN A 94 -15.56 6.59 -13.13
C GLN A 94 -14.25 6.06 -13.75
N ALA A 95 -13.36 6.92 -14.23
CA ALA A 95 -12.04 6.50 -14.69
C ALA A 95 -11.17 6.03 -13.52
N PHE A 96 -11.36 6.65 -12.36
CA PHE A 96 -10.70 6.30 -11.09
C PHE A 96 -11.25 4.99 -10.51
N ASP A 97 -12.56 4.74 -10.64
CA ASP A 97 -13.19 3.48 -10.23
C ASP A 97 -12.46 2.28 -10.86
N ASN A 98 -12.12 2.35 -12.16
CA ASN A 98 -11.44 1.26 -12.85
C ASN A 98 -10.02 1.03 -12.35
N THR A 99 -9.28 2.09 -12.02
CA THR A 99 -7.95 2.00 -11.41
C THR A 99 -8.03 1.41 -10.00
N LEU A 100 -9.06 1.77 -9.24
CA LEU A 100 -9.22 1.31 -7.86
C LEU A 100 -9.84 -0.10 -7.76
N MET A 101 -10.54 -0.61 -8.78
CA MET A 101 -11.10 -1.97 -8.78
C MET A 101 -10.06 -3.06 -8.47
N GLY A 102 -8.80 -2.87 -8.89
CA GLY A 102 -7.73 -3.83 -8.62
C GLY A 102 -7.49 -4.05 -7.11
N TRP A 103 -7.76 -3.04 -6.29
CA TRP A 103 -7.50 -3.09 -4.84
C TRP A 103 -8.33 -4.15 -4.11
N ARG A 104 -9.40 -4.66 -4.73
CA ARG A 104 -10.10 -5.84 -4.21
C ARG A 104 -9.21 -7.07 -4.11
N SER A 105 -8.24 -7.24 -5.01
CA SER A 105 -7.29 -8.35 -4.90
C SER A 105 -6.37 -8.21 -3.68
N LEU A 106 -6.06 -6.97 -3.28
CA LEU A 106 -5.33 -6.71 -2.04
C LEU A 106 -6.20 -7.00 -0.81
N ASP A 107 -7.48 -6.59 -0.84
CA ASP A 107 -8.47 -6.91 0.19
C ASP A 107 -8.58 -8.44 0.39
N GLU A 108 -8.75 -9.18 -0.70
CA GLU A 108 -8.83 -10.65 -0.69
C GLU A 108 -7.54 -11.31 -0.20
N LEU A 109 -6.37 -10.72 -0.46
CA LEU A 109 -5.09 -11.24 0.00
C LEU A 109 -4.91 -11.01 1.51
N LEU A 110 -5.14 -9.79 1.98
CA LEU A 110 -4.92 -9.37 3.38
C LEU A 110 -5.99 -9.91 4.35
N THR A 111 -7.08 -10.47 3.83
CA THR A 111 -8.09 -11.18 4.64
C THR A 111 -7.90 -12.69 4.69
N ARG A 112 -6.88 -13.24 4.02
CA ARG A 112 -6.56 -14.68 4.10
C ARG A 112 -6.07 -15.07 5.49
N PRO A 113 -6.15 -16.36 5.86
CA PRO A 113 -5.63 -16.86 7.13
C PRO A 113 -4.15 -16.52 7.38
N SER A 114 -3.35 -16.39 6.32
CA SER A 114 -1.96 -15.93 6.44
C SER A 114 -1.86 -14.58 7.16
N PHE A 115 -2.79 -13.65 6.94
CA PHE A 115 -2.83 -12.36 7.63
C PHE A 115 -3.81 -12.39 8.82
N GLY A 116 -3.92 -13.55 9.49
CA GLY A 116 -4.77 -13.72 10.67
C GLY A 116 -4.40 -12.78 11.80
N HIS A 117 -3.11 -12.48 11.96
CA HIS A 117 -2.56 -11.57 12.97
C HIS A 117 -2.75 -10.09 12.63
N LEU A 118 -3.16 -9.74 11.40
CA LEU A 118 -3.30 -8.35 10.98
C LEU A 118 -4.42 -7.67 11.78
N GLN A 119 -4.03 -6.70 12.60
CA GLN A 119 -4.89 -5.88 13.46
C GLN A 119 -5.17 -4.51 12.85
N ARG A 120 -4.26 -3.99 12.02
CA ARG A 120 -4.39 -2.69 11.38
C ARG A 120 -3.79 -2.68 9.98
N PHE A 121 -4.58 -2.22 9.02
CA PHE A 121 -4.15 -1.83 7.69
C PHE A 121 -4.50 -0.36 7.48
N ARG A 122 -3.48 0.49 7.41
CA ARG A 122 -3.63 1.93 7.19
C ARG A 122 -3.23 2.28 5.77
N LEU A 123 -4.14 2.89 5.02
CA LEU A 123 -3.89 3.43 3.69
C LEU A 123 -3.95 4.96 3.74
N ASP A 124 -2.79 5.59 3.66
CA ASP A 124 -2.68 7.03 3.51
C ASP A 124 -2.48 7.38 2.03
N PHE A 125 -3.16 8.41 1.53
CA PHE A 125 -2.91 8.89 0.18
C PHE A 125 -2.84 10.41 0.09
N SER A 126 -2.02 10.92 -0.83
CA SER A 126 -1.95 12.35 -1.16
C SER A 126 -2.30 12.57 -2.62
N LEU A 127 -3.01 13.65 -2.95
CA LEU A 127 -3.26 14.04 -4.33
C LEU A 127 -2.07 14.85 -4.88
N ASP A 128 -1.67 14.57 -6.12
CA ASP A 128 -0.79 15.46 -6.87
C ASP A 128 -1.58 16.71 -7.27
N ASN A 129 -1.13 17.89 -6.80
CA ASN A 129 -1.79 19.19 -7.01
C ASN A 129 -3.25 19.30 -6.49
N PRO A 130 -3.48 19.20 -5.17
CA PRO A 130 -4.83 19.33 -4.59
C PRO A 130 -5.30 20.79 -4.66
N ILE A 131 -6.18 21.11 -5.60
CA ILE A 131 -6.84 22.42 -5.66
C ILE A 131 -8.33 22.26 -5.38
N GLY A 132 -8.73 22.55 -4.13
CA GLY A 132 -10.05 23.09 -3.76
C GLY A 132 -11.29 22.22 -4.02
N ASP A 133 -11.18 20.90 -4.13
CA ASP A 133 -12.32 20.00 -4.36
C ASP A 133 -12.48 18.87 -3.32
N ASP A 134 -13.70 18.35 -3.23
CA ASP A 134 -14.09 17.23 -2.35
C ASP A 134 -13.53 15.86 -2.81
N SER A 135 -12.62 15.85 -3.79
CA SER A 135 -12.01 14.64 -4.36
C SER A 135 -11.31 13.74 -3.34
N PRO A 136 -10.61 14.25 -2.31
CA PRO A 136 -10.01 13.38 -1.28
C PRO A 136 -11.06 12.50 -0.60
N ARG A 137 -12.22 13.06 -0.23
CA ARG A 137 -13.29 12.28 0.42
C ARG A 137 -13.82 11.19 -0.49
N GLN A 138 -14.09 11.52 -1.75
CA GLN A 138 -14.63 10.58 -2.73
C GLN A 138 -13.66 9.42 -3.01
N ILE A 139 -12.36 9.71 -3.07
CA ILE A 139 -11.32 8.69 -3.25
C ILE A 139 -11.21 7.79 -2.01
N ALA A 140 -11.26 8.38 -0.81
CA ALA A 140 -11.26 7.61 0.44
C ALA A 140 -12.48 6.66 0.53
N ASP A 141 -13.65 7.14 0.12
CA ASP A 141 -14.87 6.33 0.06
C ASP A 141 -14.73 5.17 -0.95
N GLU A 142 -14.14 5.42 -2.12
CA GLU A 142 -13.92 4.38 -3.13
C GLU A 142 -12.89 3.34 -2.66
N PHE A 143 -11.79 3.73 -2.02
CA PHE A 143 -10.88 2.78 -1.36
C PHE A 143 -11.60 1.93 -0.32
N THR A 144 -12.40 2.56 0.53
CA THR A 144 -13.17 1.86 1.57
C THR A 144 -14.14 0.84 0.97
N LYS A 145 -14.76 1.17 -0.17
CA LYS A 145 -15.63 0.27 -0.92
C LYS A 145 -14.87 -0.89 -1.57
N GLN A 146 -13.68 -0.66 -2.11
CA GLN A 146 -12.88 -1.73 -2.73
C GLN A 146 -12.21 -2.63 -1.68
N LEU A 147 -11.92 -2.10 -0.48
CA LEU A 147 -11.30 -2.78 0.66
C LEU A 147 -12.35 -3.22 1.70
N GLN A 148 -13.52 -3.67 1.22
CA GLN A 148 -14.68 -3.89 2.07
C GLN A 148 -14.46 -4.99 3.10
N SER A 149 -13.69 -6.03 2.80
CA SER A 149 -13.50 -7.16 3.72
C SER A 149 -12.60 -6.76 4.90
N LEU A 150 -11.56 -5.96 4.65
CA LEU A 150 -10.74 -5.35 5.70
C LEU A 150 -11.55 -4.37 6.55
N SER A 151 -12.42 -3.57 5.92
CA SER A 151 -13.37 -2.70 6.62
C SER A 151 -14.30 -3.50 7.55
N LYS A 152 -14.91 -4.58 7.04
CA LYS A 152 -15.78 -5.48 7.83
C LYS A 152 -15.04 -6.20 8.96
N LYS A 153 -13.74 -6.50 8.78
CA LYS A 153 -12.87 -7.06 9.84
C LYS A 153 -12.56 -6.01 10.94
N GLY A 154 -12.79 -4.72 10.67
CA GLY A 154 -12.49 -3.63 11.60
C GLY A 154 -11.01 -3.27 11.66
N VAL A 155 -10.24 -3.60 10.62
CA VAL A 155 -8.79 -3.36 10.58
C VAL A 155 -8.39 -2.27 9.59
N LEU A 156 -9.30 -1.84 8.71
CA LEU A 156 -9.03 -0.83 7.68
C LEU A 156 -9.12 0.59 8.26
N GLU A 157 -8.12 1.40 7.95
CA GLU A 157 -8.14 2.86 8.08
C GLU A 157 -7.71 3.46 6.74
N VAL A 158 -8.45 4.45 6.25
CA VAL A 158 -8.12 5.18 5.02
C VAL A 158 -8.13 6.67 5.34
N ASP A 159 -7.05 7.38 5.01
CA ASP A 159 -6.94 8.82 5.26
C ASP A 159 -6.26 9.55 4.10
N ALA A 160 -6.66 10.81 3.90
CA ALA A 160 -6.05 11.69 2.93
C ALA A 160 -4.99 12.54 3.63
N CYS A 161 -3.73 12.39 3.25
CA CYS A 161 -2.66 13.26 3.72
C CYS A 161 -2.76 14.62 3.04
N GLU A 162 -2.73 15.71 3.82
CA GLU A 162 -2.52 17.04 3.27
C GLU A 162 -1.14 17.07 2.61
N GLY A 163 -1.10 17.22 1.28
CA GLY A 163 0.13 17.33 0.52
C GLY A 163 0.90 18.59 0.93
N GLY A 164 1.81 18.44 1.88
CA GLY A 164 2.69 19.50 2.34
C GLY A 164 4.14 19.20 1.96
N GLY A 165 4.67 19.94 0.99
CA GLY A 165 6.12 20.04 0.82
C GLY A 165 6.77 20.45 2.15
N ASN A 166 7.89 19.81 2.50
CA ASN A 166 8.77 20.19 3.61
C ASN A 166 8.07 20.62 4.91
N GLY A 167 7.33 19.72 5.54
CA GLY A 167 6.92 19.86 6.94
C GLY A 167 7.98 19.28 7.87
N LEU A 168 8.86 20.13 8.40
CA LEU A 168 9.76 19.81 9.52
C LEU A 168 9.02 19.05 10.64
N ARG A 169 9.39 17.79 10.90
CA ARG A 169 9.20 17.19 12.22
C ARG A 169 10.29 17.75 13.14
N VAL A 170 9.92 18.76 13.92
CA VAL A 170 10.70 19.15 15.11
C VAL A 170 10.50 18.05 16.16
N SER A 171 11.62 17.65 16.74
CA SER A 171 11.80 16.68 17.82
C SER A 171 10.98 16.98 19.06
#